data_AF-A0A383C1H3-F1
#
_entry.id   AF-A0A383C1H3-F1
#
_cell.length_a   1.000
_cell.length_b   1.000
_cell.length_c   1.000
_cell.angle_alpha   90.00
_cell.angle_beta   90.00
_cell.angle_gamma   90.00
#
_symmetry.space_group_name_H-M   'P 1'
#
loop_
_entity.id
_entity.type
_entity.pdbx_description
1 polymer ?
#
loop_
_entity_poly.entity_id
_entity_poly.type
_entity_poly.pdbx_seq_one_letter_code
_entity_poly.pdbx_strand_id
1 'polypeptide(L)'
;QEFEWMIPIDEQEGSHMIQSHAGRDPSSLGLTGVLIVEPKGSKYLDPWNSKPMESGWEAMIVNDEERDFREFVLVYHEVGDESFRPLNRHGEMIPQRDPMTDAYRPSARALNMRSEPFGINNLAQQEKRFHFEDESLAYSSYTFGDAPTTIPRSYLGDPAKFRLVHGGGEVFHSHHPHGGTIRWTRSPQSINNLTNLTQAAYDGPVKYPVVRTTSDRVDVKVIGPSETVDLETECGSGLCQR
;
A
#
# COMPACT_ATOMS: atom_id res chain seq x y z
N GLN A 1 21.72 -15.10 13.77
CA GLN A 1 20.67 -15.53 14.71
C GLN A 1 19.58 -16.15 13.86
N GLU A 2 19.02 -17.27 14.30
CA GLU A 2 17.82 -17.84 13.70
C GLU A 2 16.64 -17.48 14.60
N PHE A 3 15.53 -17.08 13.98
CA PHE A 3 14.30 -16.73 14.66
C PHE A 3 13.22 -17.71 14.21
N GLU A 4 12.36 -18.13 15.14
CA GLU A 4 11.24 -19.01 14.87
C GLU A 4 9.96 -18.32 15.36
N TRP A 5 8.95 -18.25 14.48
CA TRP A 5 7.64 -17.70 14.79
C TRP A 5 6.61 -18.82 14.68
N MET A 6 5.88 -19.05 15.78
CA MET A 6 4.76 -19.98 15.78
C MET A 6 3.52 -19.25 15.33
N ILE A 7 2.89 -19.73 14.25
CA ILE A 7 1.56 -19.30 13.82
C ILE A 7 0.57 -20.31 14.42
N PRO A 8 -0.22 -19.92 15.44
CA PRO A 8 -1.27 -20.77 15.99
C PRO A 8 -2.25 -21.25 14.92
N ILE A 9 -2.82 -22.43 15.10
CA ILE A 9 -3.78 -22.99 14.13
C ILE A 9 -5.08 -22.16 14.05
N ASP A 10 -5.36 -21.38 15.08
CA ASP A 10 -6.46 -20.44 15.21
C ASP A 10 -6.07 -19.01 14.84
N GLU A 11 -4.80 -18.74 14.53
CA GLU A 11 -4.43 -17.44 13.96
C GLU A 11 -4.99 -17.35 12.56
N GLN A 12 -6.00 -16.50 12.45
CA GLN A 12 -6.68 -16.19 11.21
C GLN A 12 -5.86 -15.17 10.45
N GLU A 13 -5.99 -15.24 9.13
CA GLU A 13 -5.44 -14.32 8.15
C GLU A 13 -5.09 -12.92 8.67
N GLY A 14 -3.86 -12.43 8.42
CA GLY A 14 -3.46 -11.12 8.91
C GLY A 14 -2.03 -10.67 8.57
N SER A 15 -1.79 -9.39 8.83
CA SER A 15 -0.50 -8.70 8.66
C SER A 15 0.26 -8.53 9.97
N HIS A 16 1.49 -9.05 10.04
CA HIS A 16 2.36 -8.94 11.20
C HIS A 16 3.64 -8.18 10.86
N MET A 17 3.81 -7.00 11.44
CA MET A 17 5.02 -6.19 11.25
C MET A 17 6.23 -6.85 11.93
N ILE A 18 7.32 -6.98 11.18
CA ILE A 18 8.64 -7.35 11.66
C ILE A 18 9.43 -6.06 11.85
N GLN A 19 9.93 -5.84 13.06
CA GLN A 19 10.73 -4.67 13.40
C GLN A 19 11.91 -5.01 14.28
N SER A 20 12.96 -4.21 14.18
CA SER A 20 14.10 -4.28 15.08
C SER A 20 13.79 -3.62 16.42
N HIS A 21 14.15 -4.30 17.51
CA HIS A 21 14.05 -3.76 18.87
C HIS A 21 15.34 -3.08 19.36
N ALA A 22 16.35 -2.93 18.51
CA ALA A 22 17.63 -2.30 18.85
C ALA A 22 17.55 -0.76 19.03
N GLY A 23 16.36 -0.17 18.84
CA GLY A 23 16.13 1.27 18.87
C GLY A 23 15.28 1.70 17.69
N ARG A 24 15.12 3.02 17.53
CA ARG A 24 14.28 3.61 16.47
C ARG A 24 14.99 3.71 15.11
N ASP A 25 16.31 3.85 15.12
CA ASP A 25 17.11 4.10 13.92
C ASP A 25 16.95 3.03 12.84
N PRO A 26 16.96 1.72 13.15
CA PRO A 26 16.83 0.71 12.10
C PRO A 26 15.53 0.86 11.29
N SER A 27 14.37 1.00 11.94
CA SER A 27 13.09 1.19 11.23
C SER A 27 13.07 2.48 10.43
N SER A 28 13.63 3.57 11.00
CA SER A 28 13.72 4.87 10.32
C SER A 28 14.64 4.82 9.10
N LEU A 29 15.64 3.93 9.07
CA LEU A 29 16.53 3.72 7.94
C LEU A 29 16.05 2.59 7.00
N GLY A 30 14.84 2.08 7.22
CA GLY A 30 14.18 1.12 6.33
C GLY A 30 14.31 -0.35 6.73
N LEU A 31 14.77 -0.68 7.94
CA LEU A 31 14.68 -2.04 8.46
C LEU A 31 13.27 -2.34 8.99
N THR A 32 12.34 -2.52 8.05
CA THR A 32 10.96 -2.92 8.30
C THR A 32 10.62 -4.11 7.40
N GLY A 33 9.77 -5.00 7.90
CA GLY A 33 9.26 -6.13 7.14
C GLY A 33 7.85 -6.46 7.58
N VAL A 34 7.18 -7.32 6.81
CA VAL A 34 5.84 -7.80 7.13
C VAL A 34 5.80 -9.29 6.85
N LEU A 35 5.33 -10.06 7.82
CA LEU A 35 4.91 -11.44 7.64
C LEU A 35 3.40 -11.45 7.42
N ILE A 36 2.96 -12.01 6.30
CA ILE A 36 1.54 -12.19 6.00
C ILE A 36 1.16 -13.64 6.25
N VAL A 37 0.07 -13.84 6.97
CA VAL A 37 -0.57 -15.14 7.16
C VAL A 37 -1.84 -15.17 6.33
N GLU A 38 -1.99 -16.21 5.49
CA GLU A 38 -3.17 -16.39 4.64
C GLU A 38 -3.97 -17.64 5.04
N PRO A 39 -5.24 -17.78 4.58
CA PRO A 39 -6.04 -18.96 4.84
C PRO A 39 -5.28 -20.25 4.51
N LYS A 40 -5.53 -21.29 5.30
CA LYS A 40 -4.90 -22.59 5.11
C LYS A 40 -5.12 -23.09 3.67
N GLY A 41 -4.06 -23.64 3.08
CA GLY A 41 -4.10 -24.16 1.71
C GLY A 41 -3.86 -23.11 0.63
N SER A 42 -3.68 -21.84 1.00
CA SER A 42 -3.37 -20.78 0.04
C SER A 42 -2.04 -21.00 -0.66
N LYS A 43 -2.01 -20.69 -1.95
CA LYS A 43 -0.82 -20.68 -2.81
C LYS A 43 -0.55 -19.23 -3.20
N TYR A 44 0.71 -18.80 -3.05
CA TYR A 44 1.16 -17.45 -3.37
C TYR A 44 1.74 -17.44 -4.78
N LEU A 45 1.08 -16.76 -5.71
CA LEU A 45 1.52 -16.67 -7.09
C LEU A 45 1.89 -15.24 -7.47
N ASP A 46 2.97 -15.11 -8.23
CA ASP A 46 3.39 -13.85 -8.83
C ASP A 46 2.32 -13.37 -9.84
N PRO A 47 1.79 -12.14 -9.70
CA PRO A 47 0.73 -11.62 -10.57
C PRO A 47 1.15 -11.49 -12.04
N TRP A 48 2.45 -11.44 -12.35
CA TRP A 48 2.99 -11.20 -13.68
C TRP A 48 3.19 -12.48 -14.50
N ASN A 49 3.53 -13.58 -13.83
CA ASN A 49 3.90 -14.83 -14.51
C ASN A 49 3.18 -16.07 -13.95
N SER A 50 2.36 -15.89 -12.91
CA SER A 50 1.54 -16.94 -12.28
C SER A 50 2.35 -18.10 -11.67
N LYS A 51 3.64 -17.92 -11.41
CA LYS A 51 4.48 -18.92 -10.75
C LYS A 51 4.48 -18.72 -9.24
N PRO A 52 4.79 -19.77 -8.46
CA PRO A 52 4.97 -19.63 -7.01
C PRO A 52 5.97 -18.52 -6.67
N MET A 53 5.66 -17.74 -5.63
CA MET A 53 6.54 -16.69 -5.12
C MET A 53 6.83 -16.89 -3.63
N GLU A 54 8.02 -16.49 -3.19
CA GLU A 54 8.44 -16.56 -1.78
C GLU A 54 8.26 -15.22 -1.05
N SER A 55 8.31 -14.11 -1.79
CA SER A 55 8.19 -12.77 -1.21
C SER A 55 7.76 -11.76 -2.26
N GLY A 56 7.11 -10.69 -1.84
CA GLY A 56 6.67 -9.57 -2.68
C GLY A 56 5.67 -8.70 -1.94
N TRP A 57 5.38 -7.53 -2.51
CA TRP A 57 4.33 -6.65 -1.98
C TRP A 57 2.99 -6.84 -2.72
N GLU A 58 2.99 -7.56 -3.84
CA GLU A 58 1.82 -7.85 -4.67
C GLU A 58 1.79 -9.35 -4.95
N ALA A 59 0.66 -10.00 -4.69
CA ALA A 59 0.48 -11.42 -4.88
C ALA A 59 -0.93 -11.77 -5.37
N MET A 60 -1.07 -12.89 -6.08
CA MET A 60 -2.33 -13.60 -6.21
C MET A 60 -2.38 -14.68 -5.15
N ILE A 61 -3.38 -14.58 -4.27
CA ILE A 61 -3.64 -15.62 -3.27
C ILE A 61 -4.70 -16.54 -3.86
N VAL A 62 -4.30 -17.78 -4.14
CA VAL A 62 -5.15 -18.80 -4.76
C VAL A 62 -5.51 -19.86 -3.73
N ASN A 63 -6.78 -20.22 -3.66
CA ASN A 63 -7.28 -21.20 -2.69
C ASN A 63 -8.28 -22.18 -3.35
N ASP A 64 -8.21 -23.46 -2.98
CA ASP A 64 -9.09 -24.48 -3.57
C ASP A 64 -10.48 -24.52 -2.88
N GLU A 65 -10.61 -23.96 -1.66
CA GLU A 65 -11.84 -23.94 -0.85
C GLU A 65 -12.48 -22.54 -0.78
N GLU A 66 -11.69 -21.48 -0.97
CA GLU A 66 -12.11 -20.07 -0.90
C GLU A 66 -11.87 -19.34 -2.23
N ARG A 67 -12.48 -18.17 -2.43
CA ARG A 67 -12.24 -17.38 -3.65
C ARG A 67 -10.83 -16.79 -3.67
N ASP A 68 -10.19 -16.88 -4.83
CA ASP A 68 -8.94 -16.19 -5.12
C ASP A 68 -9.07 -14.67 -4.95
N PHE A 69 -7.98 -14.02 -4.53
CA PHE A 69 -7.94 -12.56 -4.39
C PHE A 69 -6.55 -11.98 -4.66
N ARG A 70 -6.53 -10.66 -4.87
CA ARG A 70 -5.33 -9.84 -5.06
C ARG A 70 -4.89 -9.27 -3.73
N GLU A 71 -3.64 -9.51 -3.37
CA GLU A 71 -3.04 -8.94 -2.18
C GLU A 71 -2.09 -7.80 -2.54
N PHE A 72 -2.19 -6.70 -1.78
CA PHE A 72 -1.29 -5.55 -1.87
C PHE A 72 -0.80 -5.16 -0.47
N VAL A 73 0.48 -5.33 -0.20
CA VAL A 73 1.14 -4.92 1.04
C VAL A 73 1.76 -3.55 0.87
N LEU A 74 1.28 -2.58 1.65
CA LEU A 74 1.75 -1.19 1.62
C LEU A 74 2.32 -0.80 2.98
N VAL A 75 3.65 -0.66 3.01
CA VAL A 75 4.39 -0.19 4.17
C VAL A 75 4.61 1.32 4.05
N TYR A 76 3.85 2.05 4.84
CA TYR A 76 4.07 3.47 5.10
C TYR A 76 5.21 3.62 6.09
N HIS A 77 6.18 4.47 5.78
CA HIS A 77 7.28 4.75 6.69
C HIS A 77 7.89 6.12 6.44
N GLU A 78 8.57 6.61 7.46
CA GLU A 78 9.37 7.82 7.38
C GLU A 78 10.86 7.48 7.25
N VAL A 79 11.53 8.12 6.30
CA VAL A 79 12.97 7.92 6.07
C VAL A 79 13.74 8.87 6.98
N GLY A 80 14.28 8.31 8.07
CA GLY A 80 15.07 8.99 9.06
C GLY A 80 14.32 10.05 9.87
N ASP A 81 14.95 10.51 10.95
CA ASP A 81 14.43 11.60 11.78
C ASP A 81 14.66 12.99 11.17
N GLU A 82 14.25 14.03 11.88
CA GLU A 82 14.41 15.43 11.50
C GLU A 82 15.83 15.82 11.02
N SER A 83 16.86 15.21 11.62
CA SER A 83 18.26 15.48 11.31
C SER A 83 18.78 14.68 10.11
N PHE A 84 18.09 13.59 9.77
CA PHE A 84 18.46 12.71 8.67
C PHE A 84 18.06 13.31 7.32
N ARG A 85 19.05 13.38 6.44
CA ARG A 85 18.89 13.82 5.05
C ARG A 85 19.12 12.64 4.11
N PRO A 86 18.07 12.15 3.42
CA PRO A 86 18.23 11.08 2.46
C PRO A 86 19.09 11.52 1.27
N LEU A 87 19.77 10.56 0.68
CA LEU A 87 20.49 10.75 -0.57
C LEU A 87 19.58 10.40 -1.74
N ASN A 88 19.72 11.15 -2.85
CA ASN A 88 19.14 10.72 -4.11
C ASN A 88 19.96 9.57 -4.72
N ARG A 89 19.49 9.01 -5.85
CA ARG A 89 20.17 7.90 -6.56
C ARG A 89 21.60 8.22 -7.04
N HIS A 90 22.00 9.49 -7.03
CA HIS A 90 23.32 9.96 -7.43
C HIS A 90 24.24 10.21 -6.21
N GLY A 91 23.77 9.94 -4.99
CA GLY A 91 24.53 10.17 -3.76
C GLY A 91 24.51 11.63 -3.28
N GLU A 92 23.63 12.46 -3.83
CA GLU A 92 23.50 13.87 -3.44
C GLU A 92 22.45 14.03 -2.35
N MET A 93 22.70 14.93 -1.41
CA MET A 93 21.77 15.22 -0.32
C MET A 93 20.50 15.87 -0.85
N ILE A 94 19.36 15.32 -0.48
CA ILE A 94 18.05 15.92 -0.75
C ILE A 94 17.86 17.15 0.15
N PRO A 95 17.40 18.30 -0.38
CA PRO A 95 17.17 19.48 0.44
C PRO A 95 16.07 19.24 1.48
N GLN A 96 16.20 19.88 2.64
CA GLN A 96 15.19 19.77 3.72
C GLN A 96 13.85 20.39 3.34
N ARG A 97 13.86 21.38 2.44
CA ARG A 97 12.67 22.05 1.93
C ARG A 97 12.78 22.09 0.42
N ASP A 98 11.74 21.63 -0.26
CA ASP A 98 11.68 21.64 -1.70
C ASP A 98 11.67 23.10 -2.21
N PRO A 99 12.60 23.51 -3.08
CA PRO A 99 12.67 24.89 -3.56
C PRO A 99 11.51 25.28 -4.48
N MET A 100 10.80 24.30 -5.07
CA MET A 100 9.68 24.53 -5.98
C MET A 100 8.34 24.44 -5.25
N THR A 101 8.13 23.37 -4.47
CA THR A 101 6.83 23.12 -3.82
C THR A 101 6.74 23.58 -2.37
N ASP A 102 7.86 24.05 -1.82
CA ASP A 102 7.99 24.43 -0.41
C ASP A 102 7.78 23.27 0.58
N ALA A 103 7.63 22.04 0.08
CA ALA A 103 7.36 20.85 0.85
C ALA A 103 8.49 20.55 1.84
N TYR A 104 8.09 20.26 3.08
CA TYR A 104 9.02 19.90 4.14
C TYR A 104 9.43 18.43 4.03
N ARG A 105 10.75 18.17 4.05
CA ARG A 105 11.37 16.85 3.89
C ARG A 105 10.72 16.03 2.76
N PRO A 106 10.80 16.49 1.50
CA PRO A 106 9.99 15.99 0.39
C PRO A 106 10.18 14.49 0.09
N SER A 107 11.30 13.88 0.49
CA SER A 107 11.57 12.44 0.31
C SER A 107 11.60 11.64 1.61
N ALA A 108 11.20 12.23 2.73
CA ALA A 108 11.20 11.55 4.03
C ALA A 108 9.90 10.79 4.31
N ARG A 109 8.97 10.73 3.35
CA ARG A 109 7.75 9.92 3.42
C ARG A 109 7.74 8.98 2.23
N ALA A 110 7.60 7.70 2.50
CA ALA A 110 7.78 6.67 1.49
C ALA A 110 6.79 5.51 1.66
N LEU A 111 6.50 4.87 0.54
CA LEU A 111 5.71 3.65 0.41
C LEU A 111 6.64 2.56 -0.09
N ASN A 112 6.79 1.47 0.65
CA ASN A 112 7.65 0.32 0.28
C ASN A 112 9.06 0.76 -0.17
N MET A 113 9.72 1.58 0.65
CA MET A 113 11.04 2.20 0.42
C MET A 113 11.15 3.19 -0.75
N ARG A 114 10.03 3.65 -1.30
CA ARG A 114 10.02 4.53 -2.48
C ARG A 114 9.26 5.81 -2.20
N SER A 115 9.79 6.92 -2.71
CA SER A 115 9.20 8.25 -2.63
C SER A 115 9.32 8.92 -3.99
N GLU A 116 8.33 9.74 -4.35
CA GLU A 116 8.32 10.50 -5.59
C GLU A 116 7.95 11.97 -5.30
N PRO A 117 8.92 12.79 -4.88
CA PRO A 117 8.68 14.21 -4.64
C PRO A 117 8.53 14.99 -5.95
N PHE A 118 7.43 15.73 -6.14
CA PHE A 118 7.17 16.39 -7.43
C PHE A 118 8.20 17.45 -7.81
N GLY A 119 8.59 18.34 -6.90
CA GLY A 119 9.53 19.43 -7.19
C GLY A 119 10.92 18.91 -7.50
N ILE A 120 11.60 18.38 -6.47
CA ILE A 120 13.00 17.93 -6.59
C ILE A 120 13.24 16.69 -7.46
N ASN A 121 12.20 15.91 -7.82
CA ASN A 121 12.33 14.80 -8.77
C ASN A 121 11.82 15.22 -10.15
N ASN A 122 10.50 15.41 -10.30
CA ASN A 122 9.83 15.51 -11.59
C ASN A 122 10.05 16.89 -12.25
N LEU A 123 9.59 17.96 -11.61
CA LEU A 123 9.71 19.33 -12.13
C LEU A 123 11.18 19.73 -12.34
N ALA A 124 12.07 19.33 -11.43
CA ALA A 124 13.52 19.52 -11.60
C ALA A 124 14.10 18.84 -12.86
N GLN A 125 13.51 17.75 -13.38
CA GLN A 125 13.93 17.21 -14.68
C GLN A 125 13.53 18.13 -15.84
N GLN A 126 12.34 18.72 -15.79
CA GLN A 126 11.91 19.69 -16.82
C GLN A 126 12.79 20.94 -16.79
N GLU A 127 13.04 21.49 -15.60
CA GLU A 127 13.93 22.66 -15.43
C GLU A 127 15.31 22.38 -16.04
N LYS A 128 15.92 21.23 -15.72
CA LYS A 128 17.24 20.83 -16.24
C LYS A 128 17.24 20.64 -17.76
N ARG A 129 16.14 20.16 -18.34
CA ARG A 129 16.08 19.79 -19.76
C ARG A 129 15.62 20.93 -20.68
N PHE A 130 14.70 21.75 -20.19
CA PHE A 130 13.95 22.74 -20.95
C PHE A 130 14.04 24.16 -20.39
N HIS A 131 14.67 24.35 -19.21
CA HIS A 131 14.75 25.64 -18.51
C HIS A 131 13.37 26.25 -18.21
N PHE A 132 12.38 25.38 -18.00
CA PHE A 132 11.01 25.71 -17.66
C PHE A 132 10.39 24.54 -16.90
N GLU A 133 9.44 24.85 -16.02
CA GLU A 133 8.68 23.90 -15.21
C GLU A 133 7.19 24.11 -15.46
N ASP A 134 6.50 23.06 -15.90
CA ASP A 134 5.05 23.03 -16.01
C ASP A 134 4.46 22.29 -14.81
N GLU A 135 4.06 23.03 -13.78
CA GLU A 135 3.43 22.47 -12.59
C GLU A 135 2.14 21.68 -12.91
N SER A 136 1.45 22.00 -14.02
CA SER A 136 0.25 21.26 -14.43
C SER A 136 0.56 19.82 -14.84
N LEU A 137 1.83 19.52 -15.14
CA LEU A 137 2.32 18.20 -15.51
C LEU A 137 2.92 17.41 -14.34
N ALA A 138 2.91 17.93 -13.10
CA ALA A 138 3.57 17.30 -11.95
C ALA A 138 3.21 15.81 -11.73
N TYR A 139 1.98 15.42 -12.06
CA TYR A 139 1.45 14.05 -11.96
C TYR A 139 1.41 13.31 -13.32
N SER A 140 2.00 13.86 -14.38
CA SER A 140 1.88 13.35 -15.73
C SER A 140 2.80 12.17 -15.98
N SER A 141 2.22 10.96 -16.05
CA SER A 141 2.96 9.76 -16.44
C SER A 141 3.46 9.78 -17.89
N TYR A 142 2.82 10.57 -18.77
CA TYR A 142 3.35 10.81 -20.12
C TYR A 142 4.66 11.61 -20.11
N THR A 143 4.85 12.46 -19.10
CA THR A 143 6.02 13.33 -19.00
C THR A 143 7.14 12.69 -18.19
N PHE A 144 6.78 12.02 -17.08
CA PHE A 144 7.74 11.51 -16.10
C PHE A 144 7.79 9.98 -15.99
N GLY A 145 6.89 9.27 -16.65
CA GLY A 145 6.69 7.84 -16.48
C GLY A 145 5.77 7.51 -15.31
N ASP A 146 5.50 6.21 -15.11
CA ASP A 146 4.76 5.75 -13.93
C ASP A 146 5.54 6.08 -12.64
N ALA A 147 4.80 6.44 -11.59
CA ALA A 147 5.36 6.67 -10.27
C ALA A 147 6.23 5.48 -9.83
N PRO A 148 7.41 5.73 -9.21
CA PRO A 148 8.22 4.64 -8.70
C PRO A 148 7.59 4.00 -7.46
N THR A 149 6.64 4.65 -6.79
CA THR A 149 5.89 4.06 -5.68
C THR A 149 5.05 2.88 -6.16
N THR A 150 4.62 2.04 -5.23
CA THR A 150 3.85 0.84 -5.59
C THR A 150 2.50 1.21 -6.19
N ILE A 151 2.21 0.65 -7.38
CA ILE A 151 0.95 0.81 -8.11
C ILE A 151 0.25 -0.56 -8.12
N PRO A 152 -0.70 -0.80 -7.20
CA PRO A 152 -1.49 -2.04 -7.14
C PRO A 152 -2.22 -2.30 -8.45
N ARG A 153 -2.07 -3.50 -9.03
CA ARG A 153 -2.74 -3.87 -10.29
C ARG A 153 -3.59 -5.12 -10.12
N SER A 154 -4.80 -5.04 -10.64
CA SER A 154 -5.79 -6.12 -10.59
C SER A 154 -6.78 -5.98 -11.74
N TYR A 155 -7.53 -7.05 -12.00
CA TYR A 155 -8.62 -6.99 -12.96
C TYR A 155 -9.91 -6.53 -12.31
N LEU A 156 -10.80 -5.95 -13.12
CA LEU A 156 -12.14 -5.57 -12.70
C LEU A 156 -12.88 -6.79 -12.12
N GLY A 157 -13.39 -6.68 -10.90
CA GLY A 157 -14.10 -7.72 -10.18
C GLY A 157 -13.24 -8.57 -9.27
N ASP A 158 -11.90 -8.54 -9.40
CA ASP A 158 -10.99 -9.31 -8.55
C ASP A 158 -11.19 -8.88 -7.08
N PRO A 159 -11.55 -9.80 -6.16
CA PRO A 159 -11.49 -9.50 -4.74
C PRO A 159 -10.09 -9.01 -4.40
N ALA A 160 -9.98 -7.95 -3.60
CA ALA A 160 -8.70 -7.33 -3.30
C ALA A 160 -8.58 -6.95 -1.83
N LYS A 161 -7.39 -7.19 -1.29
CA LYS A 161 -7.01 -6.88 0.08
C LYS A 161 -5.80 -5.97 0.08
N PHE A 162 -5.92 -4.84 0.74
CA PHE A 162 -4.81 -3.93 1.02
C PHE A 162 -4.36 -4.15 2.46
N ARG A 163 -3.14 -4.65 2.62
CA ARG A 163 -2.46 -4.82 3.91
C ARG A 163 -1.68 -3.54 4.20
N LEU A 164 -2.27 -2.66 5.00
CA LEU A 164 -1.60 -1.42 5.40
C LEU A 164 -0.74 -1.67 6.62
N VAL A 165 0.52 -1.29 6.55
CA VAL A 165 1.47 -1.39 7.66
C VAL A 165 2.15 -0.06 7.86
N HIS A 166 2.21 0.41 9.11
CA HIS A 166 3.06 1.54 9.47
C HIS A 166 4.40 1.04 9.98
N GLY A 167 5.40 1.05 9.10
CA GLY A 167 6.77 0.62 9.37
C GLY A 167 7.64 1.67 10.06
N GLY A 168 7.11 2.87 10.30
CA GLY A 168 7.81 4.03 10.85
C GLY A 168 7.42 4.37 12.29
N GLY A 169 7.62 5.63 12.68
CA GLY A 169 7.53 6.03 14.08
C GLY A 169 7.15 7.48 14.39
N GLU A 170 6.99 8.34 13.38
CA GLU A 170 6.81 9.78 13.64
C GLU A 170 5.40 10.29 13.40
N VAL A 171 4.81 9.96 12.24
CA VAL A 171 3.57 10.61 11.81
C VAL A 171 2.47 9.60 11.55
N PHE A 172 1.25 10.11 11.46
CA PHE A 172 0.12 9.32 10.99
C PHE A 172 0.01 9.48 9.47
N HIS A 173 -0.47 8.44 8.81
CA HIS A 173 -0.71 8.44 7.37
C HIS A 173 -2.19 8.20 7.08
N SER A 174 -2.75 8.98 6.16
CA SER A 174 -4.11 8.80 5.65
C SER A 174 -4.05 8.07 4.31
N HIS A 175 -4.39 6.78 4.30
CA HIS A 175 -4.51 6.01 3.08
C HIS A 175 -5.85 6.33 2.39
N HIS A 176 -5.76 6.87 1.18
CA HIS A 176 -6.89 7.15 0.30
C HIS A 176 -6.51 6.80 -1.14
N PRO A 177 -6.82 5.58 -1.62
CA PRO A 177 -6.55 5.20 -2.99
C PRO A 177 -7.64 5.76 -3.90
N HIS A 178 -7.23 6.42 -4.98
CA HIS A 178 -8.15 6.81 -6.05
C HIS A 178 -8.36 5.64 -7.02
N GLY A 179 -9.51 5.64 -7.69
CA GLY A 179 -9.83 4.64 -8.72
C GLY A 179 -10.77 3.54 -8.21
N GLY A 180 -10.71 2.38 -8.85
CA GLY A 180 -11.58 1.24 -8.61
C GLY A 180 -11.45 0.55 -7.25
N THR A 181 -10.92 1.19 -6.21
CA THR A 181 -10.71 0.58 -4.89
C THR A 181 -10.95 1.57 -3.75
N ILE A 182 -11.80 2.58 -3.97
CA ILE A 182 -11.95 3.72 -3.06
C ILE A 182 -12.71 3.43 -1.76
N ARG A 183 -13.36 2.27 -1.58
CA ARG A 183 -14.23 2.02 -0.40
C ARG A 183 -14.04 0.67 0.23
N TRP A 184 -14.17 0.63 1.55
CA TRP A 184 -14.15 -0.58 2.38
C TRP A 184 -14.99 -0.35 3.64
N THR A 185 -15.25 -1.42 4.39
CA THR A 185 -15.98 -1.34 5.66
C THR A 185 -15.03 -0.94 6.79
N ARG A 186 -15.44 -0.01 7.66
CA ARG A 186 -14.64 0.44 8.82
C ARG A 186 -14.38 -0.66 9.85
N SER A 187 -15.36 -1.54 10.07
CA SER A 187 -15.35 -2.61 11.08
C SER A 187 -15.80 -3.93 10.42
N PRO A 188 -14.95 -4.57 9.59
CA PRO A 188 -15.33 -5.77 8.84
C PRO A 188 -15.81 -6.92 9.73
N GLN A 189 -15.18 -7.09 10.90
CA GLN A 189 -15.51 -8.16 11.86
C GLN A 189 -16.93 -8.07 12.46
N SER A 190 -17.61 -6.92 12.37
CA SER A 190 -18.99 -6.80 12.85
C SER A 190 -20.05 -7.21 11.83
N ILE A 191 -19.64 -7.56 10.61
CA ILE A 191 -20.52 -7.87 9.48
C ILE A 191 -20.57 -9.38 9.26
N ASN A 192 -21.76 -9.95 9.42
CA ASN A 192 -22.01 -11.31 8.96
C ASN A 192 -22.04 -11.36 7.42
N ASN A 193 -21.37 -12.34 6.82
CA ASN A 193 -21.28 -12.54 5.37
C ASN A 193 -20.70 -11.32 4.62
N LEU A 194 -19.59 -10.76 5.11
CA LEU A 194 -18.87 -9.64 4.49
C LEU A 194 -18.56 -9.88 2.99
N THR A 195 -18.30 -11.13 2.62
CA THR A 195 -18.01 -11.57 1.23
C THR A 195 -19.11 -11.20 0.24
N ASN A 196 -20.38 -11.11 0.66
CA ASN A 196 -21.48 -10.63 -0.19
C ASN A 196 -21.27 -9.20 -0.69
N LEU A 197 -20.48 -8.41 0.04
CA LEU A 197 -20.10 -7.05 -0.34
C LEU A 197 -18.73 -7.03 -1.01
N THR A 198 -17.71 -7.64 -0.41
CA THR A 198 -16.32 -7.52 -0.89
C THR A 198 -16.05 -8.32 -2.16
N GLN A 199 -16.85 -9.34 -2.45
CA GLN A 199 -16.71 -10.21 -3.62
C GLN A 199 -17.94 -10.14 -4.56
N ALA A 200 -18.80 -9.13 -4.39
CA ALA A 200 -20.04 -9.00 -5.13
C ALA A 200 -19.86 -8.99 -6.66
N ALA A 201 -18.76 -8.39 -7.14
CA ALA A 201 -18.50 -8.23 -8.58
C ALA A 201 -17.57 -9.30 -9.19
N TYR A 202 -17.30 -10.39 -8.46
CA TYR A 202 -16.46 -11.48 -8.95
C TYR A 202 -16.96 -12.07 -10.27
N ASP A 203 -18.27 -12.25 -10.40
CA ASP A 203 -18.93 -12.78 -11.60
C ASP A 203 -19.36 -11.66 -12.58
N GLY A 204 -18.73 -10.48 -12.46
CA GLY A 204 -18.95 -9.32 -13.32
C GLY A 204 -19.41 -8.07 -12.56
N PRO A 205 -19.38 -6.89 -13.21
CA PRO A 205 -19.65 -5.61 -12.55
C PRO A 205 -21.05 -5.53 -11.94
N VAL A 206 -21.12 -5.11 -10.67
CA VAL A 206 -22.39 -4.93 -9.95
C VAL A 206 -22.68 -3.46 -9.73
N LYS A 207 -23.87 -3.03 -10.15
CA LYS A 207 -24.33 -1.64 -10.02
C LYS A 207 -24.97 -1.30 -8.68
N TYR A 208 -25.76 -2.22 -8.15
CA TYR A 208 -26.51 -2.05 -6.93
C TYR A 208 -26.25 -3.24 -6.00
N PRO A 209 -25.09 -3.30 -5.34
CA PRO A 209 -24.83 -4.36 -4.38
C PRO A 209 -25.83 -4.27 -3.23
N VAL A 210 -26.17 -5.41 -2.64
CA VAL A 210 -27.00 -5.42 -1.44
C VAL A 210 -26.14 -4.98 -0.25
N VAL A 211 -26.25 -3.71 0.13
CA VAL A 211 -25.54 -3.17 1.28
C VAL A 211 -26.41 -3.33 2.53
N ARG A 212 -26.13 -4.38 3.31
CA ARG A 212 -26.72 -4.61 4.63
C ARG A 212 -25.61 -4.75 5.67
N THR A 213 -24.84 -3.68 5.86
CA THR A 213 -23.70 -3.67 6.78
C THR A 213 -24.06 -2.98 8.09
N THR A 214 -23.52 -3.49 9.19
CA THR A 214 -23.53 -2.85 10.52
C THR A 214 -22.38 -1.87 10.72
N SER A 215 -21.47 -1.79 9.74
CA SER A 215 -20.34 -0.86 9.69
C SER A 215 -20.57 0.24 8.66
N ASP A 216 -20.06 1.43 8.97
CA ASP A 216 -19.83 2.47 7.97
C ASP A 216 -18.90 1.98 6.87
N ARG A 217 -19.10 2.52 5.66
CA ARG A 217 -18.20 2.36 4.53
C ARG A 217 -17.42 3.65 4.35
N VAL A 218 -16.10 3.54 4.37
CA VAL A 218 -15.18 4.68 4.34
C VAL A 218 -14.23 4.54 3.18
N ASP A 219 -13.61 5.66 2.81
CA ASP A 219 -12.62 5.76 1.74
C ASP A 219 -11.26 6.25 2.21
N VAL A 220 -11.14 6.55 3.51
CA VAL A 220 -9.88 6.96 4.13
C VAL A 220 -9.64 6.11 5.37
N LYS A 221 -8.41 5.60 5.50
CA LYS A 221 -7.94 4.92 6.70
C LYS A 221 -6.70 5.63 7.21
N VAL A 222 -6.80 6.16 8.42
CA VAL A 222 -5.62 6.66 9.14
C VAL A 222 -4.92 5.48 9.81
N ILE A 223 -3.61 5.40 9.66
CA ILE A 223 -2.74 4.45 10.35
C ILE A 223 -1.63 5.20 11.10
N GLY A 224 -1.37 4.80 12.33
CA GLY A 224 -0.29 5.30 13.19
C GLY A 224 0.85 4.31 13.34
N PRO A 225 1.95 4.72 14.01
CA PRO A 225 3.12 3.87 14.23
C PRO A 225 2.78 2.49 14.79
N SER A 226 3.39 1.45 14.21
CA SER A 226 3.20 0.04 14.60
C SER A 226 1.78 -0.51 14.38
N GLU A 227 0.88 0.20 13.70
CA GLU A 227 -0.42 -0.32 13.32
C GLU A 227 -0.34 -1.14 12.03
N THR A 228 -1.02 -2.29 12.02
CA THR A 228 -1.34 -3.04 10.81
C THR A 228 -2.85 -3.11 10.64
N VAL A 229 -3.33 -2.90 9.41
CA VAL A 229 -4.76 -2.87 9.10
C VAL A 229 -5.00 -3.46 7.74
N ASP A 230 -5.90 -4.43 7.68
CA ASP A 230 -6.31 -5.06 6.43
C ASP A 230 -7.61 -4.45 5.93
N LEU A 231 -7.62 -4.03 4.68
CA LEU A 231 -8.76 -3.40 4.03
C LEU A 231 -9.24 -4.28 2.87
N GLU A 232 -10.49 -4.70 2.92
CA GLU A 232 -11.14 -5.41 1.82
C GLU A 232 -11.99 -4.45 0.99
N THR A 233 -11.70 -4.37 -0.30
CA THR A 233 -12.37 -3.43 -1.19
C THR A 233 -13.83 -3.82 -1.44
N GLU A 234 -14.73 -2.85 -1.40
CA GLU A 234 -16.13 -3.00 -1.75
C GLU A 234 -16.28 -3.42 -3.22
N CYS A 235 -16.99 -4.53 -3.48
CA CYS A 235 -17.13 -5.14 -4.81
C CYS A 235 -15.81 -5.53 -5.50
N GLY A 236 -14.72 -5.71 -4.75
CA GLY A 236 -13.41 -5.99 -5.33
C GLY A 236 -12.82 -4.79 -6.08
N SER A 237 -11.89 -5.10 -6.96
CA SER A 237 -11.18 -4.15 -7.82
C SER A 237 -12.11 -3.60 -8.90
N GLY A 238 -12.03 -2.29 -9.16
CA GLY A 238 -12.94 -1.58 -10.05
C GLY A 238 -14.22 -1.03 -9.39
N LEU A 239 -14.48 -1.32 -8.11
CA LEU A 239 -15.69 -0.99 -7.34
C LEU A 239 -16.99 -1.47 -7.99
N CYS A 240 -18.08 -1.26 -7.25
CA CYS A 240 -19.42 -1.37 -7.79
C CYS A 240 -19.61 -0.30 -8.87
N GLN A 241 -19.75 -0.71 -10.14
CA GLN A 241 -19.80 0.21 -11.27
C GLN A 241 -21.20 0.78 -11.48
N ARG A 242 -21.30 2.12 -11.56
CA ARG A 242 -22.57 2.82 -11.82
C ARG A 242 -23.06 2.66 -13.25
#